data_AF-A0A6P5BS19-F1
#
_entry.id   AF-A0A6P5BS19-F1
#
_cell.length_a   1.000
_cell.length_b   1.000
_cell.length_c   1.000
_cell.angle_alpha   90.00
_cell.angle_beta   90.00
_cell.angle_gamma   90.00
#
_symmetry.space_group_name_H-M   'P 1'
#
loop_
_entity.id
_entity.type
_entity.pdbx_description
1 polymer ?
#
loop_
_entity_poly.entity_id
_entity_poly.type
_entity_poly.pdbx_seq_one_letter_code
_entity_poly.pdbx_strand_id
1 'polypeptide(L)'
;MTAWMEIFRTIIDRTVPPETLQIDEDDRPELVWWKCKKWALHIVARLFERYGSPGNVTKEYFEFSEFFLKTYAVGIQQVINLTFKK
;
A
#
# COMPACT_ATOMS: atom_id res chain seq x y z
N MET A 1 -13.05 -12.32 4.32
CA MET A 1 -11.75 -12.33 5.03
C MET A 1 -10.74 -11.32 4.43
N THR A 2 -11.18 -10.35 3.61
CA THR A 2 -10.33 -9.41 2.85
C THR A 2 -10.47 -7.94 3.26
N ALA A 3 -11.40 -7.61 4.16
CA ALA A 3 -11.79 -6.23 4.49
C ALA A 3 -10.61 -5.34 4.92
N TRP A 4 -9.59 -5.92 5.57
CA TRP A 4 -8.40 -5.17 5.98
C TRP A 4 -7.56 -4.68 4.78
N MET A 5 -7.46 -5.46 3.69
CA MET A 5 -6.79 -5.01 2.46
C MET A 5 -7.60 -3.97 1.70
N GLU A 6 -8.93 -4.08 1.76
CA GLU A 6 -9.83 -3.08 1.17
C GLU A 6 -9.63 -1.73 1.85
N ILE A 7 -9.44 -1.67 3.17
CA ILE A 7 -9.14 -0.43 3.90
C ILE A 7 -7.85 0.22 3.36
N PHE A 8 -6.77 -0.55 3.21
CA PHE A 8 -5.52 -0.01 2.66
C PHE A 8 -5.72 0.52 1.25
N ARG A 9 -6.43 -0.23 0.40
CA ARG A 9 -6.73 0.22 -0.97
C ARG A 9 -7.56 1.50 -1.00
N THR A 10 -8.61 1.59 -0.18
CA THR A 10 -9.42 2.81 -0.04
C THR A 10 -8.58 4.01 0.38
N ILE A 11 -7.66 3.85 1.35
CA ILE A 11 -6.78 4.94 1.79
C ILE A 11 -5.84 5.39 0.67
N ILE A 12 -5.25 4.43 -0.06
CA ILE A 12 -4.30 4.73 -1.14
C ILE A 12 -5.00 5.40 -2.32
N ASP A 13 -6.17 4.91 -2.73
CA ASP A 13 -6.93 5.42 -3.87
C ASP A 13 -7.64 6.76 -3.58
N ARG A 14 -7.82 7.13 -2.31
CA ARG A 14 -8.47 8.39 -1.91
C ARG A 14 -7.76 9.59 -2.52
N THR A 15 -8.46 10.47 -3.23
CA THR A 15 -7.85 11.71 -3.70
C THR A 15 -7.52 12.64 -2.54
N VAL A 16 -6.43 13.39 -2.66
CA VAL A 16 -6.10 14.44 -1.68
C VAL A 16 -7.00 15.65 -1.97
N PRO A 17 -7.64 16.27 -0.96
CA PRO A 17 -8.51 17.42 -1.20
C PRO A 17 -7.76 18.59 -1.86
N PRO A 18 -8.38 19.32 -2.81
CA PRO A 18 -7.74 20.44 -3.51
C PRO A 18 -7.23 21.55 -2.59
N GLU A 19 -7.86 21.75 -1.43
CA GLU A 19 -7.48 22.77 -0.45
C GLU A 19 -6.07 22.53 0.09
N THR A 20 -5.61 21.27 0.13
CA THR A 20 -4.26 20.91 0.55
C THR A 20 -3.18 21.35 -0.44
N LEU A 21 -3.55 21.62 -1.70
CA LEU A 21 -2.62 22.09 -2.73
C LEU A 21 -2.24 23.57 -2.53
N GLN A 22 -2.99 24.30 -1.70
CA GLN A 22 -2.69 25.68 -1.33
C GLN A 22 -1.54 25.77 -0.30
N ILE A 23 -1.21 24.64 0.34
CA ILE A 23 -0.07 24.53 1.25
C ILE A 23 1.21 24.34 0.42
N ASP A 24 2.30 24.92 0.90
CA ASP A 24 3.64 24.76 0.34
C ASP A 24 3.98 23.28 0.13
N GLU A 25 4.66 22.98 -0.97
CA GLU A 25 4.99 21.61 -1.35
C GLU A 25 5.81 20.87 -0.30
N ASP A 26 6.71 21.57 0.38
CA ASP A 26 7.58 21.00 1.40
C ASP A 26 6.81 20.70 2.70
N ASP A 27 5.69 21.41 2.94
CA ASP A 27 4.84 21.23 4.13
C ASP A 27 3.69 20.22 3.91
N ARG A 28 3.31 19.93 2.65
CA ARG A 28 2.24 18.96 2.33
C ARG A 28 2.42 17.58 3.01
N PRO A 29 3.63 16.98 3.10
CA PRO A 29 3.84 15.72 3.78
C PRO A 29 3.40 15.70 5.25
N GLU A 30 3.30 16.86 5.90
CA GLU A 30 2.86 16.97 7.29
C GLU A 30 1.34 16.88 7.47
N LEU A 31 0.57 17.07 6.40
CA LEU A 31 -0.88 16.95 6.43
C LEU A 31 -1.31 15.48 6.59
N VAL A 32 -2.41 15.29 7.32
CA VAL A 32 -2.97 13.95 7.63
C VAL A 32 -3.21 13.13 6.36
N TRP A 33 -3.65 13.76 5.28
CA TRP A 33 -3.92 13.09 3.99
C TRP A 33 -2.70 12.39 3.40
N TRP A 34 -1.56 13.08 3.40
CA TRP A 34 -0.30 12.56 2.87
C TRP A 34 0.29 11.53 3.83
N LYS A 35 0.20 11.77 5.15
CA LYS A 35 0.59 10.79 6.17
C LYS A 35 -0.19 9.48 6.03
N CYS A 36 -1.51 9.51 5.91
CA CYS A 36 -2.34 8.32 5.73
C CYS A 36 -1.93 7.52 4.48
N LYS A 37 -1.75 8.20 3.34
CA LYS A 37 -1.30 7.55 2.09
C LYS A 37 0.09 6.94 2.23
N LYS A 38 1.06 7.70 2.77
CA LYS A 38 2.43 7.25 3.00
C LYS A 38 2.45 5.97 3.82
N TRP A 39 1.76 5.95 4.95
CA TRP A 39 1.76 4.81 5.86
C TRP A 39 0.97 3.61 5.30
N ALA A 40 -0.14 3.83 4.60
CA ALA A 40 -0.86 2.75 3.92
C ALA A 40 0.00 2.09 2.84
N LEU A 41 0.65 2.88 1.98
CA LEU A 41 1.60 2.39 0.98
C LEU A 41 2.77 1.65 1.63
N HIS A 42 3.34 2.20 2.71
CA HIS A 42 4.45 1.57 3.43
C HIS A 42 4.07 0.19 3.96
N ILE A 43 2.90 0.05 4.59
CA ILE A 43 2.43 -1.25 5.10
C ILE A 43 2.23 -2.24 3.96
N VAL A 44 1.57 -1.81 2.86
CA VAL A 44 1.32 -2.67 1.70
C VAL A 44 2.63 -3.12 1.03
N ALA A 45 3.62 -2.22 0.91
CA ALA A 45 4.95 -2.57 0.40
C ALA A 45 5.65 -3.60 1.30
N ARG A 46 5.59 -3.41 2.62
CA ARG A 46 6.17 -4.37 3.58
C ARG A 46 5.52 -5.75 3.52
N LEU A 47 4.21 -5.81 3.33
CA LEU A 47 3.50 -7.07 3.12
C LEU A 47 3.93 -7.73 1.81
N PHE A 48 4.06 -6.97 0.74
CA PHE A 48 4.53 -7.47 -0.54
C PHE A 48 5.97 -8.00 -0.48
N GLU A 49 6.89 -7.26 0.11
CA GLU A 49 8.27 -7.70 0.33
C GLU A 49 8.35 -9.00 1.13
N ARG A 50 7.50 -9.14 2.15
CA ARG A 50 7.55 -10.28 3.07
C ARG A 50 6.82 -11.52 2.53
N TYR A 51 5.69 -11.34 1.86
CA TYR A 51 4.77 -12.43 1.50
C TYR A 51 4.53 -12.58 0.00
N GLY A 52 5.07 -11.68 -0.83
CA GLY A 52 4.97 -11.73 -2.29
C GLY A 52 5.86 -12.80 -2.95
N SER A 53 6.75 -13.44 -2.19
CA SER A 53 7.56 -14.57 -2.68
C SER A 53 7.48 -15.74 -1.68
N PRO A 54 6.56 -16.70 -1.88
CA PRO A 54 6.39 -17.87 -1.00
C PRO A 54 7.67 -18.71 -0.81
N GLY A 55 8.59 -18.68 -1.78
CA GLY A 55 9.87 -19.37 -1.66
C GLY A 55 10.81 -18.76 -0.59
N ASN A 56 10.55 -17.53 -0.16
CA ASN A 56 11.41 -16.77 0.76
C ASN A 56 10.81 -16.64 2.17
N VAL A 57 9.69 -17.31 2.47
CA VAL A 57 9.07 -17.26 3.81
C VAL A 57 9.39 -18.49 4.65
N THR A 58 9.31 -18.36 5.97
CA THR A 58 9.37 -19.52 6.87
C THR A 58 8.15 -20.40 6.66
N LYS A 59 8.27 -21.71 6.96
CA LYS A 59 7.20 -22.70 6.74
C LYS A 59 5.86 -22.29 7.37
N GLU A 60 5.89 -21.64 8.53
CA GLU A 60 4.71 -21.12 9.24
C GLU A 60 3.89 -20.13 8.41
N TYR A 61 4.53 -19.34 7.54
CA TYR A 61 3.86 -18.32 6.73
C TYR A 61 3.62 -18.74 5.28
N PHE A 62 3.96 -19.98 4.90
CA PHE A 62 3.89 -20.41 3.49
C PHE A 62 2.46 -20.33 2.94
N GLU A 63 1.48 -20.91 3.64
CA GLU A 63 0.07 -20.88 3.21
C GLU A 63 -0.46 -19.46 3.07
N PHE A 64 -0.13 -18.59 4.04
CA PHE A 64 -0.52 -17.19 3.98
C PHE A 64 0.16 -16.47 2.80
N SER A 65 1.43 -16.74 2.53
CA SER A 65 2.14 -16.13 1.40
C SER A 65 1.57 -16.57 0.05
N GLU A 66 1.17 -17.83 -0.10
CA GLU A 66 0.49 -18.31 -1.30
C GLU A 66 -0.87 -17.61 -1.49
N PHE A 67 -1.66 -17.51 -0.42
CA PHE A 67 -2.92 -16.78 -0.43
C PHE A 67 -2.69 -15.31 -0.79
N PHE A 68 -1.75 -14.64 -0.12
CA PHE A 68 -1.43 -13.24 -0.33
C PHE A 68 -1.01 -12.96 -1.78
N LEU A 69 -0.11 -13.79 -2.33
CA LEU A 69 0.36 -13.69 -3.71
C LEU A 69 -0.80 -13.82 -4.70
N LYS A 70 -1.65 -14.84 -4.53
CA LYS A 70 -2.78 -15.12 -5.44
C LYS A 70 -3.88 -14.07 -5.34
N THR A 71 -4.12 -13.50 -4.15
CA THR A 71 -5.25 -12.59 -3.92
C THR A 71 -4.89 -11.11 -4.11
N TYR A 72 -3.67 -10.68 -3.77
CA TYR A 72 -3.36 -9.25 -3.66
C TYR A 72 -2.18 -8.76 -4.51
N ALA A 73 -1.21 -9.61 -4.83
CA ALA A 73 0.06 -9.16 -5.40
C ALA A 73 -0.09 -8.35 -6.69
N VAL A 74 -0.97 -8.76 -7.61
CA VAL A 74 -1.20 -8.05 -8.89
C VAL A 74 -1.73 -6.63 -8.63
N GLY A 75 -2.72 -6.49 -7.75
CA GLY A 75 -3.30 -5.19 -7.42
C GLY A 75 -2.29 -4.27 -6.72
N ILE A 76 -1.49 -4.82 -5.81
CA ILE A 76 -0.43 -4.07 -5.13
C ILE A 76 0.65 -3.62 -6.12
N GLN A 77 1.10 -4.50 -7.03
CA GLN A 77 2.11 -4.17 -8.02
C GLN A 77 1.68 -3.02 -8.93
N GLN A 78 0.41 -2.97 -9.32
CA GLN A 78 -0.15 -1.86 -10.09
C GLN A 78 -0.10 -0.55 -9.32
N VAL A 79 -0.53 -0.55 -8.05
CA VAL A 79 -0.52 0.62 -7.17
C VAL A 79 0.91 1.15 -6.95
N ILE A 80 1.85 0.24 -6.67
CA ILE A 80 3.28 0.56 -6.54
C ILE A 80 3.78 1.22 -7.84
N ASN A 81 3.55 0.60 -9.00
CA ASN A 81 4.01 1.12 -10.29
C ASN A 81 3.44 2.51 -10.61
N LEU A 82 2.17 2.78 -10.25
CA LEU A 82 1.55 4.08 -10.45
C LEU A 82 2.08 5.15 -9.50
N THR A 83 2.54 4.75 -8.30
CA THR A 83 3.06 5.66 -7.29
C THR A 83 4.50 6.06 -7.59
N PHE A 84 5.36 5.13 -8.02
CA PHE A 84 6.79 5.40 -8.28
C PHE A 84 7.09 5.92 -9.68
N LYS A 85 6.10 5.96 -10.59
CA LYS A 85 6.24 6.56 -11.94
C LYS A 85 5.81 8.03 -12.02
N LYS A 86 5.37 8.63 -10.91
CA LYS A 86 5.14 10.07 -10.79
C LYS A 86 6.33 10.72 -10.11
#